data_AF-A0A9W7XKV6-F1
#
_entry.id   AF-A0A9W7XKV6-F1
#
_cell.length_a   1.000
_cell.length_b   1.000
_cell.length_c   1.000
_cell.angle_alpha   90.00
_cell.angle_beta   90.00
_cell.angle_gamma   90.00
#
_symmetry.space_group_name_H-M   'P 1'
#
loop_
_entity.id
_entity.type
_entity.pdbx_description
1 polymer ?
#
loop_
_entity_poly.entity_id
_entity_poly.type
_entity_poly.pdbx_seq_one_letter_code
_entity_poly.pdbx_strand_id
1 'polypeptide(L)'
;MSPQNATAKAQTARKAAIKGVQSKKAKKVRTSPTFRLPKTLKLARAPRYARKAVNRMATLDQYSILKQPLNTETALKKVEDNNTLVFLVDVRANKRHIKDAVKKLYDVDAAKINTLIRPDGVKKAYIRLPADVDALDVANKIGFI
;
A
#
# COMPACT_ATOMS: atom_id res chain seq x y z
N MET A 1 -79.24 35.69 -5.59
CA MET A 1 -78.13 34.71 -5.83
C MET A 1 -78.71 33.31 -5.67
N SER A 2 -78.56 32.44 -6.66
CA SER A 2 -79.19 31.11 -6.68
C SER A 2 -78.71 30.22 -5.51
N PRO A 3 -79.60 29.48 -4.82
CA PRO A 3 -79.26 28.67 -3.65
C PRO A 3 -78.24 27.55 -3.93
N GLN A 4 -78.13 27.13 -5.19
CA GLN A 4 -77.13 26.15 -5.66
C GLN A 4 -75.68 26.64 -5.51
N ASN A 5 -75.43 27.96 -5.57
CA ASN A 5 -74.09 28.52 -5.38
C ASN A 5 -73.66 28.58 -3.89
N ALA A 6 -74.62 28.72 -2.98
CA ALA A 6 -74.35 28.72 -1.54
C ALA A 6 -74.03 27.32 -1.01
N THR A 7 -74.75 26.31 -1.49
CA THR A 7 -74.51 24.90 -1.14
C THR A 7 -73.17 24.41 -1.67
N ALA A 8 -72.80 24.78 -2.91
CA ALA A 8 -71.48 24.49 -3.47
C ALA A 8 -70.35 25.11 -2.64
N LYS A 9 -70.48 26.40 -2.25
CA LYS A 9 -69.51 27.07 -1.36
C LYS A 9 -69.40 26.38 0.00
N ALA A 10 -70.52 26.03 0.63
CA ALA A 10 -70.52 25.32 1.91
C ALA A 10 -69.85 23.93 1.81
N GLN A 11 -70.10 23.20 0.72
CA GLN A 11 -69.46 21.90 0.47
C GLN A 11 -67.95 22.05 0.21
N THR A 12 -67.50 23.07 -0.51
CA THR A 12 -66.06 23.34 -0.71
C THR A 12 -65.36 23.73 0.59
N ALA A 13 -65.99 24.56 1.43
CA ALA A 13 -65.46 24.94 2.74
C ALA A 13 -65.36 23.71 3.68
N ARG A 14 -66.39 22.85 3.71
CA ARG A 14 -66.36 21.59 4.46
C ARG A 14 -65.25 20.67 3.99
N LYS A 15 -65.08 20.49 2.67
CA LYS A 15 -63.99 19.69 2.08
C LYS A 15 -62.61 20.28 2.43
N ALA A 16 -62.45 21.60 2.42
CA ALA A 16 -61.21 22.26 2.79
C ALA A 16 -60.87 22.11 4.28
N ALA A 17 -61.87 22.20 5.17
CA ALA A 17 -61.70 22.01 6.61
C ALA A 17 -61.29 20.57 6.97
N ILE A 18 -61.96 19.56 6.38
CA ILE A 18 -61.63 18.14 6.59
C ILE A 18 -60.23 17.80 6.05
N LYS A 19 -59.88 18.37 4.89
CA LYS A 19 -58.58 18.14 4.27
C LYS A 19 -57.45 18.71 5.12
N GLY A 20 -57.70 19.72 5.95
CA GLY A 20 -56.70 20.28 6.87
C GLY A 20 -55.55 21.02 6.17
N VAL A 21 -55.00 22.03 6.84
CA VAL A 21 -54.02 22.97 6.28
C VAL A 21 -52.70 22.29 5.86
N GLN A 22 -52.36 21.14 6.45
CA GLN A 22 -51.07 20.46 6.26
C GLN A 22 -51.11 19.28 5.27
N SER A 23 -52.27 18.95 4.69
CA SER A 23 -52.45 17.75 3.84
C SER A 23 -51.60 17.69 2.57
N LYS A 24 -51.18 18.85 2.04
CA LYS A 24 -50.34 18.91 0.83
C LYS A 24 -48.84 18.81 1.14
N LYS A 25 -48.43 18.72 2.41
CA LYS A 25 -47.01 18.60 2.76
C LYS A 25 -46.54 17.15 2.60
N ALA A 26 -45.76 16.90 1.56
CA ALA A 26 -45.08 15.62 1.39
C ALA A 26 -44.05 15.41 2.52
N LYS A 27 -44.18 14.29 3.25
CA LYS A 27 -43.20 13.87 4.27
C LYS A 27 -42.21 12.90 3.64
N LYS A 28 -40.94 12.95 4.08
CA LYS A 28 -39.96 11.93 3.70
C LYS A 28 -40.36 10.58 4.27
N VAL A 29 -40.77 9.66 3.40
CA VAL A 29 -41.14 8.29 3.78
C VAL A 29 -39.89 7.54 4.24
N ARG A 30 -39.97 6.91 5.42
CA ARG A 30 -38.92 6.02 5.95
C ARG A 30 -39.46 4.60 5.86
N THR A 31 -38.79 3.75 5.07
CA THR A 31 -39.20 2.35 4.85
C THR A 31 -38.65 1.38 5.89
N SER A 32 -37.79 1.85 6.78
CA SER A 32 -37.19 1.07 7.88
C SER A 32 -37.51 1.73 9.23
N PRO A 33 -37.82 0.95 10.28
CA PRO A 33 -37.98 1.46 11.64
C PRO A 33 -36.64 1.84 12.28
N THR A 34 -35.50 1.39 11.73
CA THR A 34 -34.17 1.69 12.26
C THR A 34 -33.65 3.03 11.75
N PHE A 35 -33.33 3.93 12.68
CA PHE A 35 -32.65 5.18 12.37
C PHE A 35 -31.14 4.95 12.24
N ARG A 36 -30.54 5.35 11.11
CA ARG A 36 -29.10 5.26 10.86
C ARG A 36 -28.51 6.66 10.77
N LEU A 37 -27.29 6.83 11.28
CA LEU A 37 -26.52 8.07 11.10
C LEU A 37 -26.40 8.38 9.59
N PRO A 38 -26.82 9.57 9.13
CA PRO A 38 -26.66 9.94 7.74
C PRO A 38 -25.17 10.04 7.40
N LYS A 39 -24.82 9.69 6.16
CA LYS A 39 -23.46 9.92 5.67
C LYS A 39 -23.25 11.43 5.56
N THR A 40 -22.34 11.95 6.37
CA THR A 40 -21.92 13.36 6.34
C THR A 40 -20.59 13.50 5.61
N LEU A 41 -20.28 14.73 5.16
CA LEU A 41 -18.98 15.05 4.58
C LEU A 41 -17.89 14.92 5.66
N LYS A 42 -16.84 14.15 5.36
CA LYS A 42 -15.65 14.03 6.22
C LYS A 42 -14.47 14.72 5.54
N LEU A 43 -14.03 15.85 6.09
CA LEU A 43 -12.89 16.59 5.59
C LEU A 43 -11.58 15.84 5.88
N ALA A 44 -10.60 15.97 4.98
CA ALA A 44 -9.25 15.47 5.22
C ALA A 44 -8.55 16.30 6.33
N ARG A 45 -7.57 15.70 7.01
CA ARG A 45 -6.80 16.40 8.05
C ARG A 45 -5.81 17.38 7.40
N ALA A 46 -5.99 18.67 7.65
CA ALA A 46 -5.07 19.74 7.26
C ALA A 46 -4.58 20.49 8.52
N PRO A 47 -3.50 20.04 9.18
CA PRO A 47 -2.99 20.69 10.38
C PRO A 47 -2.37 22.06 10.05
N ARG A 48 -2.48 23.02 10.97
CA ARG A 48 -1.96 24.40 10.79
C ARG A 48 -0.42 24.49 10.82
N TYR A 49 0.24 23.51 11.42
CA TYR A 49 1.69 23.44 11.54
C TYR A 49 2.17 22.00 11.33
N ALA A 50 3.40 21.85 10.84
CA ALA A 50 4.02 20.54 10.68
C ALA A 50 4.39 19.95 12.06
N ARG A 51 4.09 18.67 12.30
CA ARG A 51 4.42 17.99 13.56
C ARG A 51 5.92 17.69 13.71
N LYS A 52 6.66 17.71 12.62
CA LYS A 52 8.10 17.53 12.55
C LYS A 52 8.66 18.61 11.64
N ALA A 53 9.80 19.18 12.01
CA ALA A 53 10.46 20.20 11.21
C ALA A 53 10.93 19.64 9.85
N VAL A 54 11.45 18.40 9.84
CA VAL A 54 12.01 17.76 8.64
C VAL A 54 11.54 16.31 8.55
N ASN A 55 11.35 15.83 7.33
CA ASN A 55 11.05 14.44 7.04
C ASN A 55 12.32 13.58 7.16
N ARG A 56 12.21 12.42 7.82
CA ARG A 56 13.33 11.48 7.92
C ARG A 56 13.62 10.86 6.55
N MET A 57 14.86 10.93 6.10
CA MET A 57 15.31 10.24 4.89
C MET A 57 15.41 8.72 5.12
N ALA A 58 15.21 7.94 4.06
CA ALA A 58 15.38 6.50 4.13
C ALA A 58 16.84 6.15 4.41
N THR A 59 17.09 5.44 5.51
CA THR A 59 18.45 5.07 5.93
C THR A 59 18.91 3.73 5.37
N LEU A 60 18.03 2.98 4.71
CA LEU A 60 18.31 1.65 4.15
C LEU A 60 18.59 1.79 2.65
N ASP A 61 19.79 2.25 2.34
CA ASP A 61 20.32 2.38 0.97
C ASP A 61 20.96 1.09 0.46
N GLN A 62 21.40 1.10 -0.78
CA GLN A 62 21.94 -0.06 -1.49
C GLN A 62 23.21 -0.60 -0.80
N TYR A 63 24.07 0.30 -0.31
CA TYR A 63 25.31 -0.02 0.39
C TYR A 63 25.08 -0.58 1.80
N SER A 64 24.06 -0.10 2.52
CA SER A 64 23.68 -0.71 3.80
C SER A 64 22.98 -2.07 3.65
N ILE A 65 22.27 -2.30 2.53
CA ILE A 65 21.62 -3.58 2.24
C ILE A 65 22.65 -4.66 1.93
N LEU A 66 23.57 -4.43 0.99
CA LEU A 66 24.61 -5.37 0.59
C LEU A 66 25.92 -5.04 1.31
N LYS A 67 26.23 -5.76 2.39
CA LYS A 67 27.35 -5.41 3.28
C LYS A 67 28.68 -5.97 2.78
N GLN A 68 28.76 -7.27 2.54
CA GLN A 68 29.97 -7.91 2.06
C GLN A 68 29.67 -9.22 1.32
N PRO A 69 30.46 -9.59 0.29
CA PRO A 69 30.40 -10.92 -0.29
C PRO A 69 30.88 -11.96 0.71
N LEU A 70 30.47 -13.22 0.51
CA LEU A 70 30.92 -14.34 1.33
C LEU A 70 31.92 -15.19 0.54
N ASN A 71 33.18 -15.24 0.99
CA ASN A 71 34.30 -15.90 0.33
C ASN A 71 34.65 -17.29 0.91
N THR A 72 33.68 -17.97 1.54
CA THR A 72 33.88 -19.33 2.05
C THR A 72 33.91 -20.34 0.90
N GLU A 73 34.64 -21.45 1.04
CA GLU A 73 34.70 -22.51 0.01
C GLU A 73 33.33 -22.97 -0.50
N THR A 74 32.36 -23.14 0.42
CA THR A 74 30.99 -23.53 0.06
C THR A 74 30.24 -22.46 -0.73
N ALA A 75 30.61 -21.18 -0.56
CA ALA A 75 30.06 -20.06 -1.33
C ALA A 75 30.75 -19.94 -2.69
N LEU A 76 32.06 -20.13 -2.76
CA LEU A 76 32.81 -20.13 -4.02
C LEU A 76 32.29 -21.23 -4.97
N LYS A 77 32.06 -22.45 -4.46
CA LYS A 77 31.39 -23.53 -5.22
C LYS A 77 30.01 -23.14 -5.75
N LYS A 78 29.26 -22.27 -5.04
CA LYS A 78 27.93 -21.80 -5.51
C LYS A 78 28.03 -20.77 -6.62
N VAL A 79 29.10 -19.97 -6.63
CA VAL A 79 29.39 -19.04 -7.72
C VAL A 79 29.68 -19.84 -8.99
N GLU A 80 30.57 -20.85 -8.89
CA GLU A 80 30.99 -21.71 -10.00
C GLU A 80 29.86 -22.63 -10.51
N ASP A 81 29.28 -23.48 -9.66
CA ASP A 81 28.38 -24.55 -10.11
C ASP A 81 26.95 -24.08 -10.42
N ASN A 82 26.51 -23.02 -9.75
CA ASN A 82 25.09 -22.66 -9.70
C ASN A 82 24.79 -21.23 -10.15
N ASN A 83 25.79 -20.50 -10.66
CA ASN A 83 25.67 -19.11 -11.09
C ASN A 83 24.99 -18.26 -10.00
N THR A 84 25.47 -18.38 -8.76
CA THR A 84 24.83 -17.81 -7.57
C THR A 84 25.83 -17.05 -6.71
N LEU A 85 25.62 -15.74 -6.59
CA LEU A 85 26.39 -14.88 -5.68
C LEU A 85 25.89 -15.05 -4.24
N VAL A 86 26.82 -15.05 -3.28
CA VAL A 86 26.49 -15.15 -1.86
C VAL A 86 26.95 -13.90 -1.13
N PHE A 87 26.00 -13.20 -0.52
CA PHE A 87 26.25 -11.97 0.23
C PHE A 87 25.79 -12.08 1.68
N LEU A 88 26.47 -11.35 2.55
CA LEU A 88 25.96 -10.95 3.85
C LEU A 88 25.22 -9.62 3.69
N VAL A 89 23.99 -9.59 4.20
CA VAL A 89 23.04 -8.50 3.98
C VAL A 89 22.43 -8.03 5.29
N ASP A 90 21.82 -6.85 5.27
CA ASP A 90 21.12 -6.35 6.45
C ASP A 90 19.90 -7.21 6.83
N VAL A 91 19.69 -7.39 8.14
CA VAL A 91 18.59 -8.21 8.69
C VAL A 91 17.22 -7.62 8.34
N ARG A 92 17.12 -6.31 8.14
CA ARG A 92 15.87 -5.63 7.78
C ARG A 92 15.57 -5.71 6.28
N ALA A 93 16.55 -6.06 5.44
CA ALA A 93 16.37 -6.12 3.99
C ALA A 93 15.49 -7.30 3.55
N ASN A 94 14.51 -7.05 2.69
CA ASN A 94 13.71 -8.10 2.07
C ASN A 94 14.32 -8.50 0.71
N LYS A 95 13.76 -9.54 0.08
CA LYS A 95 14.25 -10.02 -1.22
C LYS A 95 14.16 -8.98 -2.34
N ARG A 96 13.18 -8.08 -2.30
CA ARG A 96 13.01 -7.01 -3.30
C ARG A 96 14.12 -5.95 -3.16
N HIS A 97 14.41 -5.53 -1.93
CA HIS A 97 15.49 -4.61 -1.61
C HIS A 97 16.84 -5.17 -2.07
N ILE A 98 17.10 -6.46 -1.84
CA ILE A 98 18.34 -7.13 -2.28
C ILE A 98 18.41 -7.16 -3.80
N LYS A 99 17.31 -7.51 -4.49
CA LYS A 99 17.26 -7.50 -5.96
C LYS A 99 17.59 -6.12 -6.53
N ASP A 100 16.96 -5.09 -5.99
CA ASP A 100 17.16 -3.71 -6.44
C ASP A 100 18.58 -3.21 -6.12
N ALA A 101 19.15 -3.62 -4.99
CA ALA A 101 20.51 -3.24 -4.61
C ALA A 101 21.55 -3.90 -5.53
N VAL A 102 21.41 -5.19 -5.84
CA VAL A 102 22.32 -5.90 -6.77
C VAL A 102 22.25 -5.27 -8.15
N LYS A 103 21.03 -4.99 -8.65
CA LYS A 103 20.84 -4.33 -9.93
C LYS A 103 21.52 -2.96 -9.99
N LYS A 104 21.36 -2.14 -8.95
CA LYS A 104 21.92 -0.79 -8.94
C LYS A 104 23.43 -0.74 -8.75
N LEU A 105 24.01 -1.64 -7.95
CA LEU A 105 25.45 -1.62 -7.67
C LEU A 105 26.28 -2.31 -8.74
N TYR A 106 25.79 -3.42 -9.27
CA TYR A 106 26.57 -4.29 -10.15
C TYR A 106 26.01 -4.37 -11.57
N ASP A 107 24.87 -3.72 -11.85
CA ASP A 107 24.14 -3.78 -13.13
C ASP A 107 23.73 -5.20 -13.54
N VAL A 108 23.42 -6.03 -12.55
CA VAL A 108 23.01 -7.42 -12.76
C VAL A 108 21.61 -7.66 -12.21
N ASP A 109 20.75 -8.26 -13.03
CA ASP A 109 19.45 -8.72 -12.58
C ASP A 109 19.53 -10.05 -11.84
N ALA A 110 18.78 -10.21 -10.75
CA ALA A 110 18.66 -11.50 -10.06
C ALA A 110 17.45 -12.28 -10.58
N ALA A 111 17.69 -13.53 -10.99
CA ALA A 111 16.64 -14.49 -11.33
C ALA A 111 15.86 -14.93 -10.09
N LYS A 112 16.57 -15.29 -9.01
CA LYS A 112 15.96 -15.73 -7.75
C LYS A 112 16.83 -15.37 -6.56
N ILE A 113 16.18 -15.02 -5.44
CA ILE A 113 16.86 -14.74 -4.18
C ILE A 113 16.33 -15.64 -3.06
N ASN A 114 17.26 -16.30 -2.38
CA ASN A 114 17.03 -17.08 -1.17
C ASN A 114 17.78 -16.42 -0.02
N THR A 115 17.13 -16.29 1.14
CA THR A 115 17.73 -15.61 2.31
C THR A 115 17.57 -16.49 3.54
N LEU A 116 18.58 -16.50 4.40
CA LEU A 116 18.52 -17.12 5.73
C LEU A 116 19.18 -16.22 6.77
N ILE A 117 18.79 -16.35 8.03
CA ILE A 117 19.49 -15.72 9.16
C ILE A 117 20.52 -16.73 9.66
N ARG A 118 21.78 -16.31 9.75
CA ARG A 118 22.84 -17.13 10.35
C ARG A 118 22.72 -17.11 11.88
N PRO A 119 23.27 -18.12 12.60
CA PRO A 119 23.35 -18.08 14.05
C PRO A 119 24.07 -16.84 14.59
N ASP A 120 24.98 -16.25 13.80
CA ASP A 120 25.69 -15.01 14.12
C ASP A 120 24.82 -13.75 14.06
N GLY A 121 23.51 -13.89 13.80
CA GLY A 121 22.55 -12.78 13.73
C GLY A 121 22.57 -11.98 12.42
N VAL A 122 23.46 -12.31 11.47
CA VAL A 122 23.55 -11.65 10.16
C VAL A 122 22.77 -12.42 9.10
N LYS A 123 22.08 -11.73 8.21
CA LYS A 123 21.36 -12.36 7.09
C LYS A 123 22.34 -12.74 5.97
N LYS A 124 22.23 -13.97 5.46
CA LYS A 124 22.92 -14.47 4.27
C LYS A 124 21.92 -14.52 3.11
N ALA A 125 22.32 -14.04 1.95
CA ALA A 125 21.53 -14.08 0.72
C ALA A 125 22.27 -14.87 -0.37
N TYR A 126 21.58 -15.85 -0.95
CA TYR A 126 21.96 -16.53 -2.19
C TYR A 126 21.18 -15.89 -3.33
N ILE A 127 21.91 -15.36 -4.31
CA ILE A 127 21.41 -14.53 -5.39
C ILE A 127 21.75 -15.22 -6.69
N ARG A 128 20.78 -15.94 -7.26
CA ARG A 128 20.96 -16.64 -8.53
C ARG A 128 20.79 -15.65 -9.68
N LEU A 129 21.76 -15.61 -10.57
CA LEU A 129 21.76 -14.76 -11.76
C LEU A 129 21.03 -15.45 -12.93
N PRO A 130 20.57 -14.70 -13.94
CA PRO A 130 20.10 -15.26 -15.20
C PRO A 130 21.25 -15.95 -15.93
N ALA A 131 20.92 -16.85 -16.87
CA ALA A 131 21.92 -17.59 -17.63
C ALA A 131 22.78 -16.69 -18.55
N ASP A 132 22.31 -15.48 -18.84
CA ASP A 132 23.00 -14.52 -19.71
C ASP A 132 24.21 -13.85 -19.05
N VAL A 133 24.31 -13.93 -17.71
CA VAL A 133 25.37 -13.30 -16.93
C VAL A 133 26.07 -14.34 -16.08
N ASP A 134 27.40 -14.41 -16.18
CA ASP A 134 28.21 -15.30 -15.36
C ASP A 134 28.54 -14.67 -14.00
N ALA A 135 28.24 -15.39 -12.91
CA ALA A 135 28.56 -14.98 -11.55
C ALA A 135 30.07 -14.92 -11.31
N LEU A 136 30.88 -15.72 -12.01
CA LEU A 136 32.34 -15.69 -11.87
C LEU A 136 32.90 -14.33 -12.33
N ASP A 137 32.48 -13.85 -13.49
CA ASP A 137 32.88 -12.55 -14.04
C ASP A 137 32.45 -11.39 -13.15
N VAL A 138 31.23 -11.46 -12.62
CA VAL A 138 30.72 -10.46 -11.68
C VAL A 138 31.53 -10.49 -10.38
N ALA A 139 31.89 -11.67 -9.88
CA ALA A 139 32.73 -11.81 -8.68
C ALA A 139 34.13 -11.23 -8.88
N ASN A 140 34.75 -11.46 -10.04
CA ASN A 140 36.03 -10.87 -10.44
C ASN A 140 35.96 -9.34 -10.46
N LYS A 141 34.87 -8.79 -11.02
CA LYS A 141 34.64 -7.34 -11.08
C LYS A 141 34.45 -6.71 -9.70
N ILE A 142 33.89 -7.46 -8.75
CA ILE A 142 33.72 -7.03 -7.36
C ILE A 142 35.04 -7.17 -6.58
N GLY A 143 35.89 -8.13 -6.96
CA GLY A 143 37.23 -8.32 -6.39
C GLY A 143 37.26 -9.17 -5.13
N PHE A 144 36.48 -10.25 -5.07
CA PHE A 144 36.48 -11.20 -3.94
C PHE A 144 36.82 -12.66 -4.33
N ILE A 145 37.15 -12.88 -5.60
CA ILE A 145 37.66 -14.12 -6.18
C ILE A 145 38.98 -13.79 -6.88
#